data_AF-A0A0C2CKH0-F1
#
_entry.id   AF-A0A0C2CKH0-F1
#
_cell.length_a   1.000
_cell.length_b   1.000
_cell.length_c   1.000
_cell.angle_alpha   90.00
_cell.angle_beta   90.00
_cell.angle_gamma   90.00
#
_symmetry.space_group_name_H-M   'P 1'
#
loop_
_entity.id
_entity.type
_entity.pdbx_description
1 polymer ?
#
loop_
_entity_poly.entity_id
_entity_poly.type
_entity_poly.pdbx_seq_one_letter_code
_entity_poly.pdbx_strand_id
1 'polypeptide(L)'
;DWSAISDVVSDIRNHIDWYANESTKASGKKIALFAWREEAKEKDKKQLVQSGLDSVINYELSKIQKNTDICHKNEGTVATCVHEILSDILLFHTNNPSVWPQWEFGNQHISRIASRVESRPHAELLLMLQLILPGTNNFYYGDELGMKNLPNDSVVPPQRGAMQWDDTKNAGFSSASKVPVNSDYKNINWVVCLTV
;
A
#
# COMPACT_ATOMS: atom_id res chain seq x y z
N ASP A 1 -15.45 12.90 -13.24
CA ASP A 1 -15.13 14.27 -13.66
C ASP A 1 -13.83 14.68 -12.99
N TRP A 2 -12.73 14.70 -13.75
CA TRP A 2 -11.40 15.02 -13.21
C TRP A 2 -11.21 16.50 -12.91
N SER A 3 -11.95 17.38 -13.60
CA SER A 3 -11.91 18.82 -13.34
C SER A 3 -12.49 19.11 -11.97
N ALA A 4 -13.70 18.62 -11.70
CA ALA A 4 -14.35 18.81 -10.40
C ALA A 4 -13.52 18.23 -9.23
N ILE A 5 -12.86 17.07 -9.44
CA ILE A 5 -11.95 16.50 -8.42
C ILE A 5 -10.77 17.45 -8.16
N SER A 6 -10.19 18.02 -9.22
CA SER A 6 -9.04 18.93 -9.13
C SER A 6 -9.38 20.22 -8.37
N ASP A 7 -10.57 20.76 -8.61
CA ASP A 7 -11.06 21.95 -7.93
C ASP A 7 -11.20 21.69 -6.42
N VAL A 8 -11.82 20.56 -6.05
CA VAL A 8 -11.96 20.14 -4.64
C VAL A 8 -10.60 19.91 -3.98
N VAL A 9 -9.64 19.29 -4.66
CA VAL A 9 -8.28 19.09 -4.13
C VAL A 9 -7.60 20.43 -3.89
N SER A 10 -7.75 21.39 -4.81
CA SER A 10 -7.19 22.74 -4.68
C SER A 10 -7.78 23.49 -3.49
N ASP A 11 -9.09 23.39 -3.29
CA ASP A 11 -9.77 23.99 -2.14
C ASP A 11 -9.28 23.38 -0.80
N ILE A 12 -9.11 22.05 -0.75
CA ILE A 12 -8.56 21.37 0.43
C ILE A 12 -7.13 21.84 0.71
N ARG A 13 -6.28 21.92 -0.33
CA ARG A 13 -4.90 22.42 -0.20
C ARG A 13 -4.87 23.83 0.38
N ASN A 14 -5.67 24.74 -0.19
CA ASN A 14 -5.77 26.12 0.26
C ASN A 14 -6.20 26.22 1.73
N HIS A 15 -7.19 25.43 2.14
CA HIS A 15 -7.64 25.40 3.53
C HIS A 15 -6.54 24.91 4.48
N ILE A 16 -5.80 23.88 4.07
CA ILE A 16 -4.72 23.28 4.85
C ILE A 16 -3.53 24.21 4.96
N ASP A 17 -3.15 24.91 3.89
CA ASP A 17 -2.09 25.94 3.91
C ASP A 17 -2.47 27.10 4.82
N TRP A 18 -3.70 27.58 4.72
CA TRP A 18 -4.21 28.62 5.61
C TRP A 18 -4.13 28.16 7.07
N TYR A 19 -4.59 26.95 7.39
CA TYR A 19 -4.53 26.41 8.74
C TYR A 19 -3.07 26.22 9.22
N ALA A 20 -2.18 25.73 8.36
CA ALA A 20 -0.78 25.54 8.68
C ALA A 20 -0.08 26.87 9.00
N ASN A 21 -0.46 27.97 8.34
CA ASN A 21 0.12 29.29 8.59
C ASN A 21 -0.43 29.96 9.87
N GLU A 22 -1.76 29.90 10.08
CA GLU A 22 -2.43 30.62 11.17
C GLU A 22 -2.42 29.85 12.51
N SER A 23 -2.35 28.53 12.48
CA SER A 23 -2.46 27.70 13.69
C SER A 23 -1.18 27.73 14.51
N THR A 24 -1.30 28.04 15.80
CA THR A 24 -0.18 27.90 16.76
C THR A 24 0.33 26.46 16.89
N LYS A 25 -0.47 25.45 16.52
CA LYS A 25 -0.09 24.02 16.57
C LYS A 25 0.63 23.55 15.31
N ALA A 26 0.29 24.13 14.16
CA ALA A 26 0.77 23.70 12.85
C ALA A 26 1.70 24.72 12.18
N SER A 27 1.91 25.89 12.79
CA SER A 27 2.82 26.93 12.30
C SER A 27 4.19 26.36 11.96
N GLY A 28 4.63 26.59 10.72
CA GLY A 28 5.91 26.11 10.19
C GLY A 28 5.95 24.62 9.83
N LYS A 29 4.84 23.87 9.94
CA LYS A 29 4.78 22.46 9.56
C LYS A 29 4.21 22.29 8.15
N LYS A 30 4.85 21.44 7.35
CA LYS A 30 4.28 20.97 6.09
C LYS A 30 3.29 19.84 6.35
N ILE A 31 2.04 20.02 5.94
CA ILE A 31 1.02 18.97 5.95
C ILE A 31 1.05 18.27 4.58
N ALA A 32 1.34 16.97 4.58
CA ALA A 32 1.41 16.16 3.38
C ALA A 32 0.02 15.68 2.96
N LEU A 33 -0.31 15.86 1.68
CA LEU A 33 -1.54 15.34 1.08
C LEU A 33 -1.20 14.28 0.04
N PHE A 34 -1.80 13.11 0.19
CA PHE A 34 -1.70 12.06 -0.81
C PHE A 34 -3.05 11.39 -1.00
N ALA A 35 -3.23 10.77 -2.15
CA ALA A 35 -4.45 10.03 -2.46
C ALA A 35 -4.11 8.68 -3.09
N TRP A 36 -4.97 7.72 -2.81
CA TRP A 36 -5.07 6.48 -3.57
C TRP A 36 -6.27 6.58 -4.49
N ARG A 37 -6.08 6.31 -5.78
CA ARG A 37 -7.17 6.33 -6.75
C ARG A 37 -6.94 5.28 -7.82
N GLU A 38 -7.81 4.28 -7.84
CA GLU A 38 -7.86 3.32 -8.95
C GLU A 38 -8.13 4.02 -10.27
N GLU A 39 -7.51 3.49 -11.32
CA GLU A 39 -7.64 3.94 -12.72
C GLU A 39 -7.16 5.38 -12.99
N ALA A 40 -6.48 6.03 -12.03
CA ALA A 40 -5.79 7.29 -12.27
C ALA A 40 -4.67 7.07 -13.28
N LYS A 41 -4.83 7.59 -14.50
CA LYS A 41 -3.79 7.51 -15.54
C LYS A 41 -2.69 8.52 -15.24
N GLU A 42 -1.56 8.40 -15.92
CA GLU A 42 -0.43 9.32 -15.79
C GLU A 42 -0.82 10.80 -15.87
N LYS A 43 -1.69 11.17 -16.83
CA LYS A 43 -2.19 12.55 -16.96
C LYS A 43 -3.00 12.99 -15.73
N ASP A 44 -3.77 12.07 -15.15
CA ASP A 44 -4.64 12.35 -14.01
C ASP A 44 -3.78 12.48 -12.74
N LYS A 45 -2.74 11.65 -12.58
CA LYS A 45 -1.73 11.78 -11.51
C LYS A 45 -1.03 13.14 -11.56
N LYS A 46 -0.61 13.60 -12.73
CA LYS A 46 -0.03 14.95 -12.90
C LYS A 46 -1.00 16.05 -12.51
N GLN A 47 -2.25 15.95 -12.98
CA GLN A 47 -3.29 16.92 -12.69
C GLN A 47 -3.54 17.02 -11.18
N LEU A 48 -3.70 15.89 -10.49
CA LEU A 48 -3.91 15.84 -9.04
C LEU A 48 -2.77 16.47 -8.23
N VAL A 49 -1.51 16.25 -8.65
CA VAL A 49 -0.34 16.87 -8.01
C VAL A 49 -0.33 18.38 -8.27
N GLN A 50 -0.64 18.82 -9.49
CA GLN A 50 -0.75 20.25 -9.82
C GLN A 50 -1.87 20.94 -9.02
N SER A 51 -2.94 20.21 -8.67
CA SER A 51 -4.02 20.70 -7.82
C SER A 51 -3.68 20.75 -6.33
N GLY A 52 -2.52 20.25 -5.89
CA GLY A 52 -2.05 20.41 -4.51
C GLY A 52 -1.83 19.13 -3.72
N LEU A 53 -1.96 17.94 -4.33
CA LEU A 53 -1.44 16.72 -3.70
C LEU A 53 0.09 16.70 -3.76
N ASP A 54 0.72 16.29 -2.66
CA ASP A 54 2.17 16.04 -2.62
C ASP A 54 2.54 14.73 -3.33
N SER A 55 1.65 13.73 -3.33
CA SER A 55 1.86 12.46 -4.02
C SER A 55 0.55 11.75 -4.36
N VAL A 56 0.60 10.83 -5.32
CA VAL A 56 -0.48 9.90 -5.65
C VAL A 56 0.08 8.49 -5.59
N ILE A 57 -0.57 7.60 -4.84
CA ILE A 57 -0.11 6.22 -4.67
C ILE A 57 -0.17 5.47 -6.01
N ASN A 58 0.91 4.77 -6.35
CA ASN A 58 1.00 3.92 -7.53
C ASN A 58 0.19 2.63 -7.34
N TYR A 59 -1.12 2.73 -7.59
CA TYR A 59 -2.07 1.63 -7.47
C TYR A 59 -1.75 0.45 -8.40
N GLU A 60 -0.95 0.63 -9.45
CA GLU A 60 -0.58 -0.42 -10.39
C GLU A 60 0.09 -1.61 -9.70
N LEU A 61 0.86 -1.39 -8.63
CA LEU A 61 1.49 -2.45 -7.84
C LEU A 61 0.49 -3.33 -7.08
N SER A 62 -0.72 -2.82 -6.81
CA SER A 62 -1.80 -3.61 -6.21
C SER A 62 -2.29 -4.74 -7.12
N LYS A 63 -2.04 -4.64 -8.44
CA LYS A 63 -2.45 -5.62 -9.45
C LYS A 63 -1.52 -6.83 -9.52
N ILE A 64 -0.38 -6.78 -8.82
CA ILE A 64 0.60 -7.87 -8.81
C ILE A 64 0.00 -9.06 -8.06
N GLN A 65 -0.27 -10.11 -8.82
CA GLN A 65 -0.84 -11.35 -8.33
C GLN A 65 -0.42 -12.50 -9.25
N LYS A 66 -0.08 -13.63 -8.63
CA LYS A 66 0.28 -14.85 -9.34
C LYS A 66 -0.93 -15.34 -10.13
N ASN A 67 -0.66 -15.83 -11.32
CA ASN A 67 -1.62 -16.43 -12.23
C ASN A 67 -2.80 -15.53 -12.68
N THR A 68 -2.55 -14.24 -12.91
CA THR A 68 -3.55 -13.31 -13.46
C THR A 68 -3.26 -12.98 -14.91
N ASP A 69 -4.26 -12.57 -15.69
CA ASP A 69 -4.08 -12.11 -17.08
C ASP A 69 -3.00 -11.02 -17.21
N ILE A 70 -2.82 -10.20 -16.17
CA ILE A 70 -1.79 -9.15 -16.14
C ILE A 70 -0.40 -9.79 -16.07
N CYS A 71 -0.19 -10.76 -15.17
CA CYS A 71 1.10 -11.42 -14.99
C CYS A 71 1.31 -12.65 -15.90
N HIS A 72 0.29 -13.10 -16.64
CA HIS A 72 0.35 -14.27 -17.53
C HIS A 72 0.50 -13.94 -19.03
N LYS A 73 0.41 -12.67 -19.44
CA LYS A 73 0.41 -12.28 -20.86
C LYS A 73 1.54 -12.89 -21.70
N ASN A 74 2.69 -13.22 -21.09
CA ASN A 74 3.88 -13.73 -21.77
C ASN A 74 4.48 -15.00 -21.11
N GLU A 75 3.69 -15.89 -20.49
CA GLU A 75 4.22 -17.00 -19.67
C GLU A 75 5.15 -16.51 -18.52
N GLY A 76 4.94 -15.27 -18.08
CA GLY A 76 5.80 -14.56 -17.14
C GLY A 76 5.67 -15.05 -15.70
N THR A 77 6.79 -15.00 -14.98
CA THR A 77 6.79 -15.18 -13.52
C THR A 77 6.29 -13.91 -12.82
N VAL A 78 5.97 -13.98 -11.52
CA VAL A 78 5.69 -12.79 -10.70
C VAL A 78 6.81 -11.75 -10.84
N ALA A 79 8.07 -12.17 -10.97
CA ALA A 79 9.20 -11.28 -11.15
C ALA A 79 9.14 -10.49 -12.47
N THR A 80 8.78 -11.14 -13.58
CA THR A 80 8.61 -10.49 -14.88
C THR A 80 7.50 -9.43 -14.81
N CYS A 81 6.36 -9.80 -14.23
CA CYS A 81 5.22 -8.89 -14.05
C CYS A 81 5.58 -7.66 -13.21
N VAL A 82 6.29 -7.87 -12.09
CA VAL A 82 6.77 -6.79 -11.22
C VAL A 82 7.74 -5.89 -11.99
N HIS A 83 8.66 -6.46 -12.74
CA HIS A 83 9.65 -5.71 -13.52
C HIS A 83 9.00 -4.84 -14.60
N GLU A 84 8.04 -5.38 -15.36
CA GLU A 84 7.31 -4.63 -16.39
C GLU A 84 6.57 -3.43 -15.77
N ILE A 85 5.75 -3.69 -14.74
CA ILE A 85 4.97 -2.63 -14.06
C ILE A 85 5.89 -1.57 -13.45
N LEU A 86 6.95 -1.97 -12.74
CA LEU A 86 7.86 -1.02 -12.12
C LEU A 86 8.65 -0.21 -13.14
N SER A 87 9.07 -0.81 -14.26
CA SER A 87 9.81 -0.10 -15.30
C SER A 87 8.99 1.03 -15.90
N ASP A 88 7.71 0.78 -16.18
CA ASP A 88 6.78 1.78 -16.69
C ASP A 88 6.57 2.92 -15.68
N ILE A 89 6.30 2.59 -14.41
CA ILE A 89 6.08 3.58 -13.36
C ILE A 89 7.34 4.42 -13.10
N LEU A 90 8.51 3.78 -13.03
CA LEU A 90 9.78 4.47 -12.82
C LEU A 90 10.11 5.39 -13.99
N LEU A 91 9.85 4.99 -15.23
CA LEU A 91 10.01 5.84 -16.40
C LEU A 91 9.09 7.06 -16.32
N PHE A 92 7.83 6.88 -15.92
CA PHE A 92 6.88 7.98 -15.70
C PHE A 92 7.40 9.00 -14.68
N HIS A 93 7.84 8.55 -13.50
CA HIS A 93 8.34 9.46 -12.45
C HIS A 93 9.67 10.12 -12.83
N THR A 94 10.55 9.41 -13.55
CA THR A 94 11.81 9.98 -14.07
C THR A 94 11.53 11.12 -15.05
N ASN A 95 10.51 10.96 -15.92
CA ASN A 95 10.10 11.98 -16.87
C ASN A 95 9.26 13.10 -16.23
N ASN A 96 8.78 12.93 -14.99
CA ASN A 96 7.89 13.87 -14.30
C ASN A 96 8.30 14.06 -12.83
N PRO A 97 9.44 14.70 -12.56
CA PRO A 97 10.01 14.81 -11.22
C PRO A 97 9.13 15.60 -10.23
N SER A 98 8.17 16.40 -10.72
CA SER A 98 7.19 17.07 -9.86
C SER A 98 6.18 16.11 -9.23
N VAL A 99 6.01 14.90 -9.79
CA VAL A 99 5.10 13.88 -9.26
C VAL A 99 5.90 12.95 -8.36
N TRP A 100 5.85 13.20 -7.05
CA TRP A 100 6.60 12.38 -6.09
C TRP A 100 6.07 10.93 -6.04
N PRO A 101 6.92 9.91 -6.24
CA PRO A 101 6.49 8.51 -6.22
C PRO A 101 6.10 8.04 -4.82
N GLN A 102 4.99 7.31 -4.73
CA GLN A 102 4.59 6.59 -3.53
C GLN A 102 4.19 5.15 -3.87
N TRP A 103 4.83 4.20 -3.18
CA TRP A 103 4.78 2.77 -3.48
C TRP A 103 3.90 2.03 -2.48
N GLU A 104 3.06 1.11 -2.97
CA GLU A 104 2.16 0.33 -2.13
C GLU A 104 1.88 -1.03 -2.77
N PHE A 105 2.40 -2.11 -2.19
CA PHE A 105 2.02 -3.48 -2.58
C PHE A 105 0.77 -3.96 -1.83
N GLY A 106 0.43 -3.41 -0.65
CA GLY A 106 -0.63 -3.90 0.22
C GLY A 106 -1.47 -2.75 0.78
N ASN A 107 -2.77 -2.96 0.96
CA ASN A 107 -3.66 -2.03 1.68
C ASN A 107 -4.91 -2.75 2.21
N GLN A 108 -5.81 -2.02 2.88
CA GLN A 108 -7.03 -2.56 3.46
C GLN A 108 -8.11 -3.03 2.45
N HIS A 109 -7.97 -2.76 1.17
CA HIS A 109 -8.94 -3.10 0.12
C HIS A 109 -8.51 -4.30 -0.72
N ILE A 110 -7.22 -4.58 -0.80
CA ILE A 110 -6.66 -5.65 -1.63
C ILE A 110 -6.23 -6.86 -0.80
N SER A 111 -6.27 -8.04 -1.41
CA SER A 111 -5.74 -9.28 -0.84
C SER A 111 -4.28 -9.10 -0.41
N ARG A 112 -3.85 -9.66 0.73
CA ARG A 112 -2.47 -9.52 1.23
C ARG A 112 -1.46 -10.03 0.21
N ILE A 113 -0.30 -9.37 0.13
CA ILE A 113 0.70 -9.70 -0.90
C ILE A 113 1.15 -11.17 -0.83
N ALA A 114 1.38 -11.70 0.37
CA ALA A 114 1.76 -13.11 0.58
C ALA A 114 0.67 -14.12 0.14
N SER A 115 -0.59 -13.69 0.10
CA SER A 115 -1.69 -14.47 -0.48
C SER A 115 -1.75 -14.30 -2.00
N ARG A 116 -1.56 -13.09 -2.54
CA ARG A 116 -1.60 -12.83 -4.00
C ARG A 116 -0.47 -13.51 -4.76
N VAL A 117 0.74 -13.57 -4.19
CA VAL A 117 1.90 -14.23 -4.82
C VAL A 117 2.09 -15.67 -4.38
N GLU A 118 1.20 -16.17 -3.50
CA GLU A 118 1.18 -17.52 -2.93
C GLU A 118 2.48 -17.96 -2.23
N SER A 119 3.36 -17.03 -1.87
CA SER A 119 4.69 -17.32 -1.32
C SER A 119 5.13 -16.21 -0.36
N ARG A 120 5.49 -16.59 0.87
CA ARG A 120 6.03 -15.65 1.86
C ARG A 120 7.42 -15.13 1.47
N PRO A 121 8.37 -15.98 1.04
CA PRO A 121 9.66 -15.49 0.55
C PRO A 121 9.52 -14.52 -0.64
N HIS A 122 8.58 -14.76 -1.57
CA HIS A 122 8.35 -13.81 -2.66
C HIS A 122 7.76 -12.49 -2.15
N ALA A 123 6.81 -12.54 -1.20
CA ALA A 123 6.27 -11.32 -0.60
C ALA A 123 7.35 -10.51 0.14
N GLU A 124 8.22 -11.17 0.89
CA GLU A 124 9.36 -10.56 1.57
C GLU A 124 10.30 -9.86 0.57
N LEU A 125 10.66 -10.52 -0.53
CA LEU A 125 11.46 -9.92 -1.60
C LEU A 125 10.80 -8.69 -2.23
N LEU A 126 9.46 -8.69 -2.39
CA LEU A 126 8.73 -7.53 -2.91
C LEU A 126 8.71 -6.37 -1.92
N LEU A 127 8.68 -6.65 -0.61
CA LEU A 127 8.79 -5.61 0.42
C LEU A 127 10.21 -5.06 0.50
N MET A 128 11.24 -5.90 0.36
CA MET A 128 12.63 -5.44 0.22
C MET A 128 12.81 -4.56 -1.02
N LEU A 129 12.20 -4.94 -2.14
CA LEU A 129 12.18 -4.14 -3.35
C LEU A 129 11.52 -2.78 -3.09
N GLN A 130 10.37 -2.76 -2.41
CA GLN A 130 9.70 -1.51 -2.02
C GLN A 130 10.63 -0.61 -1.20
N LEU A 131 11.38 -1.15 -0.23
CA LEU A 131 12.30 -0.38 0.60
C LEU A 131 13.42 0.33 -0.19
N ILE A 132 13.86 -0.23 -1.31
CA ILE A 132 14.95 0.33 -2.12
C ILE A 132 14.46 1.23 -3.28
N LEU A 133 13.15 1.31 -3.52
CA LEU A 133 12.60 2.21 -4.53
C LEU A 133 12.69 3.68 -4.07
N PRO A 134 12.97 4.62 -5.00
CA PRO A 134 13.04 6.04 -4.67
C PRO A 134 11.64 6.59 -4.38
N GLY A 135 11.48 7.39 -3.32
CA GLY A 135 10.21 8.03 -2.98
C GLY A 135 9.69 7.65 -1.60
N THR A 136 8.37 7.62 -1.47
CA THR A 136 7.68 7.28 -0.23
C THR A 136 7.20 5.84 -0.25
N ASN A 137 7.45 5.09 0.82
CA ASN A 137 6.99 3.72 0.97
C ASN A 137 5.74 3.65 1.87
N ASN A 138 4.68 2.99 1.40
CA ASN A 138 3.50 2.67 2.20
C ASN A 138 3.39 1.15 2.42
N PHE A 139 3.58 0.72 3.66
CA PHE A 139 3.47 -0.69 4.06
C PHE A 139 2.16 -0.94 4.79
N TYR A 140 1.46 -2.02 4.43
CA TYR A 140 0.27 -2.45 5.16
C TYR A 140 0.66 -3.35 6.33
N TYR A 141 0.09 -3.09 7.51
CA TYR A 141 0.44 -3.83 8.73
C TYR A 141 0.31 -5.35 8.51
N GLY A 142 1.26 -6.10 9.06
CA GLY A 142 1.35 -7.54 8.93
C GLY A 142 2.01 -8.02 7.65
N ASP A 143 2.19 -7.17 6.63
CA ASP A 143 2.95 -7.57 5.44
C ASP A 143 4.42 -7.81 5.80
N GLU A 144 4.97 -7.06 6.76
CA GLU A 144 6.30 -7.27 7.34
C GLU A 144 6.48 -8.64 8.00
N LEU A 145 5.39 -9.27 8.46
CA LEU A 145 5.37 -10.63 9.00
C LEU A 145 5.06 -11.69 7.93
N GLY A 146 4.73 -11.28 6.70
CA GLY A 146 4.19 -12.18 5.68
C GLY A 146 2.82 -12.76 6.07
N MET A 147 1.98 -11.98 6.76
CA MET A 147 0.61 -12.36 7.07
C MET A 147 -0.16 -12.68 5.78
N LYS A 148 -0.98 -13.73 5.84
CA LYS A 148 -1.87 -14.13 4.75
C LYS A 148 -3.31 -13.76 5.07
N ASN A 149 -4.13 -13.69 4.03
CA ASN A 149 -5.56 -13.54 4.15
C ASN A 149 -6.15 -14.60 5.10
N LEU A 150 -7.18 -14.18 5.82
CA LEU A 150 -8.11 -15.08 6.48
C LEU A 150 -8.89 -15.92 5.44
N PRO A 151 -9.57 -16.98 5.88
CA PRO A 151 -10.56 -17.66 5.06
C PRO A 151 -11.62 -16.70 4.47
N ASN A 152 -12.13 -17.02 3.28
CA ASN A 152 -13.07 -16.15 2.56
C ASN A 152 -14.44 -16.01 3.27
N ASP A 153 -14.79 -16.95 4.15
CA ASP A 153 -16.01 -16.97 4.97
C ASP A 153 -15.86 -16.24 6.30
N SER A 154 -14.76 -15.48 6.48
CA SER A 154 -14.53 -14.70 7.68
C SER A 154 -15.55 -13.56 7.87
N VAL A 155 -15.78 -13.18 9.13
CA VAL A 155 -16.70 -12.07 9.51
C VAL A 155 -16.18 -10.69 9.12
N VAL A 156 -14.90 -10.58 8.74
CA VAL A 156 -14.27 -9.37 8.20
C VAL A 156 -13.66 -9.68 6.84
N PRO A 157 -13.41 -8.67 5.97
CA PRO A 157 -12.69 -8.90 4.72
C PRO A 157 -11.36 -9.65 4.96
N PRO A 158 -10.96 -10.59 4.10
CA PRO A 158 -9.86 -11.51 4.38
C PRO A 158 -8.51 -10.87 4.77
N GLN A 159 -8.21 -9.70 4.22
CA GLN A 159 -7.00 -8.93 4.50
C GLN A 159 -7.03 -8.15 5.82
N ARG A 160 -8.19 -8.05 6.49
CA ARG A 160 -8.41 -7.22 7.70
C ARG A 160 -8.44 -8.02 9.01
N GLY A 161 -7.82 -9.19 9.02
CA GLY A 161 -7.62 -9.97 10.25
C GLY A 161 -6.69 -9.28 11.25
N ALA A 162 -6.82 -9.62 12.54
CA ALA A 162 -6.05 -8.95 13.58
C ALA A 162 -4.54 -9.18 13.43
N MET A 163 -3.74 -8.22 13.90
CA MET A 163 -2.28 -8.31 13.94
C MET A 163 -1.84 -9.47 14.83
N GLN A 164 -0.79 -10.18 14.41
CA GLN A 164 -0.28 -11.40 15.07
C GLN A 164 0.96 -11.06 15.90
N TRP A 165 0.77 -10.76 17.19
CA TRP A 165 1.86 -10.33 18.08
C TRP A 165 2.62 -11.51 18.69
N ASP A 166 1.91 -12.51 19.22
CA ASP A 166 2.50 -13.67 19.88
C ASP A 166 1.66 -14.95 19.66
N ASP A 167 2.01 -16.04 20.35
CA ASP A 167 1.34 -17.35 20.26
C ASP A 167 0.18 -17.53 21.26
N THR A 168 -0.19 -16.48 22.01
CA THR A 168 -1.28 -16.53 22.98
C THR A 168 -2.64 -16.43 22.30
N LYS A 169 -3.73 -16.58 23.08
CA LYS A 169 -5.09 -16.52 22.55
C LYS A 169 -5.32 -15.22 21.77
N ASN A 170 -5.87 -15.32 20.56
CA ASN A 170 -6.07 -14.21 19.62
C ASN A 170 -4.76 -13.53 19.20
N ALA A 171 -3.64 -14.26 19.17
CA ALA A 171 -2.31 -13.79 18.81
C ALA A 171 -1.86 -12.53 19.56
N GLY A 172 -2.20 -12.43 20.85
CA GLY A 172 -1.87 -11.27 21.68
C GLY A 172 -2.61 -9.98 21.32
N PHE A 173 -3.49 -9.98 20.31
CA PHE A 173 -4.18 -8.77 19.85
C PHE A 173 -5.15 -8.21 20.91
N SER A 174 -5.94 -9.09 21.53
CA SER A 174 -6.85 -8.70 22.62
C SER A 174 -7.37 -9.94 23.36
N SER A 175 -7.56 -9.78 24.68
CA SER A 175 -8.17 -10.80 25.55
C SER A 175 -9.64 -11.09 25.23
N ALA A 176 -10.32 -10.19 24.50
CA ALA A 176 -11.76 -10.27 24.18
C ALA A 176 -12.09 -10.09 22.68
N SER A 177 -11.10 -10.25 21.79
CA SER A 177 -11.26 -9.92 20.37
C SER A 177 -12.42 -10.66 19.68
N LYS A 178 -13.22 -9.92 18.93
CA LYS A 178 -14.14 -10.46 17.90
C LYS A 178 -13.53 -10.41 16.49
N VAL A 179 -12.37 -9.77 16.34
CA VAL A 179 -11.66 -9.72 15.06
C VAL A 179 -10.91 -11.05 14.90
N PRO A 180 -11.18 -11.80 13.83
CA PRO A 180 -10.56 -13.10 13.59
C PRO A 180 -9.06 -12.95 13.30
N VAL A 181 -8.33 -14.00 13.65
CA VAL A 181 -6.89 -14.15 13.45
C VAL A 181 -6.65 -15.33 12.52
N ASN A 182 -5.60 -15.26 11.70
CA ASN A 182 -5.22 -16.39 10.84
C ASN A 182 -4.79 -17.57 11.70
N SER A 183 -5.09 -18.80 11.31
CA SER A 183 -4.84 -20.01 12.09
C SER A 183 -3.34 -20.31 12.28
N ASP A 184 -2.48 -19.71 11.48
CA ASP A 184 -1.03 -19.88 11.50
C ASP A 184 -0.29 -18.92 12.45
N TYR A 185 -1.02 -18.10 13.23
CA TYR A 185 -0.44 -17.09 14.13
C TYR A 185 0.58 -17.64 15.14
N LYS A 186 0.52 -18.93 15.47
CA LYS A 186 1.52 -19.56 16.37
C LYS A 186 2.91 -19.64 15.75
N ASN A 187 2.97 -19.76 14.43
CA ASN A 187 4.23 -19.87 13.67
C ASN A 187 4.59 -18.55 12.97
N ILE A 188 3.59 -17.72 12.67
CA ILE A 188 3.75 -16.42 12.03
C ILE A 188 3.28 -15.37 13.03
N ASN A 189 4.21 -14.76 13.76
CA ASN A 189 3.92 -13.65 14.64
C ASN A 189 5.18 -12.83 14.89
N TRP A 190 4.99 -11.65 15.46
CA TRP A 190 6.07 -10.73 15.78
C TRP A 190 7.15 -11.35 16.66
N VAL A 191 6.77 -12.07 17.73
CA VAL A 191 7.74 -12.69 18.66
C VAL A 191 8.62 -13.72 17.95
N VAL A 192 8.02 -14.62 17.16
CA VAL A 192 8.75 -15.67 16.42
C VAL A 192 9.75 -15.05 15.45
N CYS A 193 9.34 -14.02 14.70
CA CYS A 193 10.21 -13.34 13.73
C CYS A 193 11.46 -12.68 14.37
N LEU A 194 11.40 -12.30 15.66
CA LEU A 194 12.53 -11.69 16.37
C LEU A 194 13.50 -12.72 17.00
N THR A 195 13.12 -13.99 17.02
CA THR A 195 13.93 -15.05 17.65
C THR A 195 14.83 -15.83 16.67
N VAL A 196 14.91 -15.37 15.42
CA VAL A 196 15.81 -15.87 14.37
C VAL A 196 17.11 -15.09 14.38
#